data_AF-A0A822BRA6-F1
#
_entry.id   AF-A0A822BRA6-F1
#
_cell.length_a   1.000
_cell.length_b   1.000
_cell.length_c   1.000
_cell.angle_alpha   90.00
_cell.angle_beta   90.00
_cell.angle_gamma   90.00
#
_symmetry.space_group_name_H-M   'P 1'
#
loop_
_entity.id
_entity.type
_entity.pdbx_description
1 polymer ?
#
loop_
_entity_poly.entity_id
_entity_poly.type
_entity_poly.pdbx_seq_one_letter_code
_entity_poly.pdbx_strand_id
1 'polypeptide(L)'
;ACKLLGHFDAKTATEDVIKGLLTALTDVEPPVREVACKVLARFDKQEPTEEVVKGLLTALTDIEPSVREAACKVLAQLGEKAATEDVIQGLLTTLRDVETSVKKGACYALASFGEK
;
A
#
# COMPACT_ATOMS: atom_id res chain seq x y z
N ALA A 1 -16.66 9.61 -8.69
CA ALA A 1 -15.97 9.96 -7.44
C ALA A 1 -14.43 9.95 -7.57
N CYS A 2 -13.82 9.03 -8.34
CA CYS A 2 -12.36 8.77 -8.28
C CYS A 2 -11.41 9.81 -8.90
N LYS A 3 -11.88 10.80 -9.69
CA LYS A 3 -10.99 11.85 -10.23
C LYS A 3 -10.65 12.96 -9.23
N LEU A 4 -11.43 13.13 -8.16
CA LEU A 4 -11.25 14.22 -7.20
C LEU A 4 -10.18 13.93 -6.14
N LEU A 5 -9.84 12.66 -5.90
CA LEU A 5 -8.88 12.28 -4.85
C LEU A 5 -7.41 12.50 -5.23
N GLY A 6 -7.08 12.62 -6.53
CA GLY A 6 -5.71 12.84 -6.98
C GLY A 6 -5.14 14.24 -6.69
N HIS A 7 -5.98 15.18 -6.28
CA HIS A 7 -5.64 16.61 -6.06
C HIS A 7 -5.67 17.04 -4.59
N PHE A 8 -5.83 16.11 -3.64
CA PHE A 8 -5.78 16.49 -2.22
C PHE A 8 -4.34 16.81 -1.80
N ASP A 9 -4.13 18.05 -1.34
CA ASP A 9 -2.88 18.50 -0.75
C ASP A 9 -2.55 17.62 0.45
N ALA A 10 -1.37 16.99 0.42
CA ALA A 10 -0.86 16.05 1.42
C ALA A 10 -0.66 16.64 2.83
N LYS A 11 -1.07 17.91 3.05
CA LYS A 11 -0.81 18.68 4.28
C LYS A 11 -1.96 18.62 5.30
N THR A 12 -3.14 18.14 4.90
CA THR A 12 -4.29 17.92 5.80
C THR A 12 -4.99 16.62 5.43
N ALA A 13 -4.35 15.48 5.71
CA ALA A 13 -5.08 14.22 5.76
C ALA A 13 -5.96 14.25 7.01
N THR A 14 -7.25 14.50 6.85
CA THR A 14 -8.19 14.27 7.96
C THR A 14 -8.39 12.76 8.10
N GLU A 15 -8.68 12.30 9.31
CA GLU A 15 -8.99 10.89 9.60
C GLU A 15 -10.07 10.33 8.65
N ASP A 16 -11.01 11.17 8.24
CA ASP A 16 -12.07 10.84 7.28
C ASP A 16 -11.54 10.50 5.88
N VAL A 17 -10.47 11.16 5.43
CA VAL A 17 -9.84 10.86 4.14
C VAL A 17 -9.17 9.49 4.19
N ILE A 18 -8.47 9.17 5.27
CA ILE A 18 -7.83 7.86 5.46
C ILE A 18 -8.91 6.77 5.47
N LYS A 19 -9.99 6.95 6.25
CA LYS A 19 -11.13 6.00 6.28
C LYS A 19 -11.77 5.80 4.91
N GLY A 20 -11.93 6.89 4.14
CA GLY A 20 -12.44 6.83 2.77
C GLY A 20 -11.52 6.05 1.83
N LEU A 21 -10.20 6.24 1.93
CA LEU A 21 -9.21 5.50 1.14
C LEU A 21 -9.15 4.03 1.52
N LEU A 22 -9.22 3.71 2.81
CA LEU A 22 -9.30 2.33 3.30
C LEU A 22 -10.56 1.61 2.76
N THR A 23 -11.69 2.31 2.70
CA THR A 23 -12.91 1.77 2.08
C THR A 23 -12.68 1.52 0.57
N ALA A 24 -12.03 2.45 -0.12
CA ALA A 24 -11.72 2.34 -1.54
C ALA A 24 -10.74 1.21 -1.90
N LEU A 25 -9.98 0.66 -0.93
CA LEU A 25 -9.18 -0.55 -1.13
C LEU A 25 -10.04 -1.81 -1.34
N THR A 26 -11.35 -1.73 -1.13
CA THR A 26 -12.30 -2.84 -1.36
C THR A 26 -13.29 -2.54 -2.50
N ASP A 27 -13.04 -1.49 -3.28
CA ASP A 27 -13.89 -1.12 -4.41
C ASP A 27 -13.91 -2.22 -5.48
N VAL A 28 -15.04 -2.35 -6.18
CA VAL A 28 -15.21 -3.35 -7.24
C VAL A 28 -14.25 -3.10 -8.41
N GLU A 29 -13.91 -1.83 -8.67
CA GLU A 29 -13.05 -1.42 -9.78
C GLU A 29 -11.56 -1.48 -9.38
N PRO A 30 -10.74 -2.33 -10.02
CA PRO A 30 -9.31 -2.41 -9.73
C PRO A 30 -8.55 -1.09 -9.82
N PRO A 31 -8.82 -0.20 -10.80
CA PRO A 31 -8.16 1.10 -10.86
C PRO A 31 -8.41 1.96 -9.61
N VAL A 32 -9.56 1.79 -8.95
CA VAL A 32 -9.90 2.53 -7.73
C VAL A 32 -9.10 2.01 -6.55
N ARG A 33 -9.00 0.69 -6.39
CA ARG A 33 -8.17 0.06 -5.36
C ARG A 33 -6.70 0.43 -5.52
N GLU A 34 -6.18 0.40 -6.74
CA GLU A 34 -4.80 0.78 -7.05
C GLU A 34 -4.52 2.25 -6.70
N VAL A 35 -5.42 3.16 -7.08
CA VAL A 35 -5.29 4.59 -6.74
C VAL A 35 -5.37 4.80 -5.24
N ALA A 36 -6.30 4.14 -4.54
CA ALA A 36 -6.41 4.24 -3.09
C ALA A 36 -5.10 3.84 -2.40
N CYS A 37 -4.52 2.72 -2.82
CA CYS A 37 -3.23 2.24 -2.33
C CYS A 37 -2.12 3.28 -2.53
N LYS A 38 -1.95 3.79 -3.76
CA LYS A 38 -0.93 4.82 -4.07
C LYS A 38 -1.12 6.13 -3.32
N VAL A 39 -2.37 6.51 -3.06
CA VAL A 39 -2.70 7.76 -2.38
C VAL A 39 -2.41 7.64 -0.88
N LEU A 40 -2.67 6.49 -0.25
CA LEU A 40 -2.30 6.24 1.16
C LEU A 40 -0.80 6.49 1.41
N ALA A 41 0.07 6.09 0.48
CA ALA A 41 1.52 6.33 0.56
C ALA A 41 1.92 7.81 0.68
N ARG A 42 1.09 8.72 0.14
CA ARG A 42 1.40 10.16 0.10
C ARG A 42 1.10 10.86 1.41
N PHE A 43 0.16 10.32 2.18
CA PHE A 43 -0.31 10.93 3.43
C PHE A 43 0.50 10.47 4.64
N ASP A 44 1.16 9.32 4.56
CA ASP A 44 1.74 8.68 5.74
C ASP A 44 3.28 8.78 5.79
N LYS A 45 3.79 10.02 5.78
CA LYS A 45 5.25 10.25 5.83
C LYS A 45 5.85 10.10 7.23
N GLN A 46 5.03 10.08 8.28
CA GLN A 46 5.51 10.09 9.66
C GLN A 46 5.46 8.71 10.32
N GLU A 47 4.33 8.01 10.37
CA GLU A 47 4.23 6.70 11.02
C GLU A 47 2.92 6.01 10.61
N PRO A 48 2.99 4.86 9.91
CA PRO A 48 1.80 4.23 9.38
C PRO A 48 0.88 3.73 10.48
N THR A 49 -0.36 4.22 10.47
CA THR A 49 -1.38 3.73 11.41
C THR A 49 -1.66 2.24 11.18
N GLU A 50 -2.09 1.52 12.23
CA GLU A 50 -2.44 0.10 12.11
C GLU A 50 -3.49 -0.18 11.02
N GLU A 51 -4.43 0.74 10.84
CA GLU A 51 -5.48 0.63 9.83
C GLU A 51 -4.91 0.71 8.41
N VAL A 52 -3.95 1.61 8.19
CA VAL A 52 -3.20 1.71 6.93
C VAL A 52 -2.40 0.44 6.68
N VAL A 53 -1.70 -0.09 7.68
CA VAL A 53 -0.96 -1.35 7.57
C VAL A 53 -1.88 -2.52 7.19
N LYS A 54 -3.04 -2.65 7.86
CA LYS A 54 -4.05 -3.67 7.53
C LYS A 54 -4.62 -3.53 6.12
N GLY A 55 -4.85 -2.28 5.69
CA GLY A 55 -5.26 -1.98 4.31
C GLY A 55 -4.22 -2.44 3.28
N LEU A 56 -2.94 -2.13 3.52
CA LEU A 56 -1.85 -2.55 2.63
C LEU A 56 -1.66 -4.07 2.60
N LEU A 57 -1.79 -4.75 3.74
CA LEU A 57 -1.78 -6.21 3.82
C LEU A 57 -2.91 -6.85 3.00
N THR A 58 -4.10 -6.26 3.05
CA THR A 58 -5.23 -6.70 2.21
C THR A 58 -4.88 -6.53 0.73
N ALA A 59 -4.32 -5.38 0.36
CA ALA A 59 -3.92 -5.08 -1.02
C ALA A 59 -2.78 -5.98 -1.54
N LEU A 60 -1.91 -6.51 -0.68
CA LEU A 60 -0.91 -7.53 -1.08
C LEU A 60 -1.54 -8.85 -1.54
N THR A 61 -2.78 -9.12 -1.16
CA THR A 61 -3.52 -10.34 -1.54
C THR A 61 -4.59 -10.09 -2.59
N ASP A 62 -4.61 -8.89 -3.19
CA ASP A 62 -5.60 -8.52 -4.18
C ASP A 62 -5.55 -9.43 -5.42
N ILE A 63 -6.70 -9.68 -6.04
CA ILE A 63 -6.77 -10.47 -7.27
C ILE A 63 -6.00 -9.81 -8.42
N GLU A 64 -5.97 -8.48 -8.46
CA GLU A 64 -5.36 -7.71 -9.52
C GLU A 64 -3.87 -7.43 -9.23
N PRO A 65 -2.97 -7.86 -10.13
CA PRO A 65 -1.54 -7.71 -9.89
C PRO A 65 -1.08 -6.25 -9.75
N SER A 66 -1.75 -5.31 -10.43
CA SER A 66 -1.38 -3.89 -10.33
C SER A 66 -1.62 -3.34 -8.92
N VAL A 67 -2.64 -3.84 -8.22
CA VAL A 67 -2.94 -3.50 -6.83
C VAL A 67 -1.90 -4.10 -5.89
N ARG A 68 -1.54 -5.38 -6.08
CA ARG A 68 -0.48 -6.04 -5.30
C ARG A 68 0.87 -5.34 -5.47
N GLU A 69 1.24 -5.01 -6.71
CA GLU A 69 2.46 -4.27 -7.01
C GLU A 69 2.44 -2.87 -6.37
N ALA A 70 1.29 -2.18 -6.41
CA ALA A 70 1.14 -0.90 -5.74
C ALA A 70 1.37 -1.04 -4.23
N ALA A 71 0.77 -2.04 -3.58
CA ALA A 71 0.97 -2.28 -2.16
C ALA A 71 2.44 -2.50 -1.79
N CYS A 72 3.17 -3.32 -2.56
CA CYS A 72 4.60 -3.48 -2.37
C CYS A 72 5.37 -2.16 -2.49
N LYS A 73 5.06 -1.33 -3.50
CA LYS A 73 5.71 -0.03 -3.68
C LYS A 73 5.43 0.92 -2.52
N VAL A 74 4.21 0.92 -1.98
CA VAL A 74 3.87 1.74 -0.82
C VAL A 74 4.64 1.29 0.41
N LEU A 75 4.66 -0.03 0.68
CA LEU A 75 5.43 -0.58 1.80
C LEU A 75 6.92 -0.24 1.68
N ALA A 76 7.48 -0.30 0.46
CA ALA A 76 8.86 0.12 0.21
C ALA A 76 9.11 1.62 0.51
N GLN A 77 8.12 2.48 0.23
CA GLN A 77 8.22 3.91 0.51
C GLN A 77 8.11 4.24 2.01
N LEU A 78 7.33 3.44 2.74
CA LEU A 78 7.21 3.56 4.20
C LEU A 78 8.49 3.07 4.91
N GLY A 79 9.23 2.16 4.29
CA GLY A 79 10.51 1.64 4.79
C GLY A 79 10.35 0.98 6.16
N GLU A 80 11.37 1.11 7.03
CA GLU A 80 11.41 0.51 8.38
C GLU A 80 10.15 0.80 9.22
N LYS A 81 9.44 1.91 8.97
CA LYS A 81 8.23 2.28 9.73
C LYS A 81 7.07 1.32 9.52
N ALA A 82 7.03 0.63 8.37
CA ALA A 82 6.02 -0.39 8.08
C ALA A 82 6.54 -1.82 8.32
N ALA A 83 7.76 -2.00 8.83
CA ALA A 83 8.41 -3.30 8.98
C ALA A 83 7.89 -4.09 10.20
N THR A 84 6.58 -4.30 10.26
CA THR A 84 5.97 -5.21 11.25
C THR A 84 6.11 -6.66 10.79
N GLU A 85 6.01 -7.61 11.73
CA GLU A 85 6.08 -9.04 11.43
C GLU A 85 5.04 -9.44 10.36
N ASP A 86 3.80 -8.97 10.49
CA ASP A 86 2.73 -9.27 9.52
C ASP A 86 3.06 -8.76 8.10
N VAL A 87 3.64 -7.57 8.00
CA VAL A 87 4.06 -6.99 6.71
C VAL A 87 5.20 -7.80 6.10
N ILE A 88 6.18 -8.19 6.92
CA ILE A 88 7.30 -9.02 6.46
C ILE A 88 6.78 -10.38 5.96
N GLN A 89 5.89 -11.05 6.70
CA GLN A 89 5.29 -12.32 6.28
C GLN A 89 4.44 -12.18 5.00
N GLY A 90 3.67 -11.10 4.89
CA GLY A 90 2.91 -10.77 3.68
C GLY A 90 3.82 -10.59 2.46
N LEU A 91 4.92 -9.84 2.60
CA LEU A 91 5.89 -9.64 1.53
C LEU A 91 6.65 -10.93 1.18
N LEU A 92 7.03 -11.75 2.15
CA LEU A 92 7.65 -13.07 1.92
C LEU A 92 6.73 -14.01 1.14
N THR A 93 5.43 -13.97 1.40
CA THR A 93 4.44 -14.70 0.61
C THR A 93 4.37 -14.15 -0.82
N THR A 94 4.42 -12.82 -0.96
CA THR A 94 4.38 -12.11 -2.25
C THR A 94 5.62 -12.38 -3.13
N LEU A 95 6.75 -12.82 -2.56
CA LEU A 95 7.90 -13.29 -3.35
C LEU A 95 7.58 -14.52 -4.21
N ARG A 96 6.50 -15.24 -3.90
CA ARG A 96 6.03 -16.42 -4.64
C ARG A 96 4.93 -16.07 -5.65
N ASP A 97 4.65 -14.79 -5.85
CA ASP A 97 3.62 -14.33 -6.78
C ASP A 97 3.91 -14.79 -8.21
N VAL A 98 2.84 -15.07 -8.97
CA VAL A 98 2.92 -15.44 -10.39
C VAL A 98 3.52 -14.30 -11.21
N GLU A 99 3.15 -13.05 -10.88
CA GLU A 99 3.57 -11.87 -11.61
C GLU A 99 4.97 -11.41 -11.23
N THR A 100 5.79 -11.18 -12.25
CA THR A 100 7.20 -10.82 -12.06
C THR A 100 7.35 -9.42 -11.49
N SER A 101 6.47 -8.48 -11.86
CA SER A 101 6.51 -7.12 -11.31
C SER A 101 6.19 -7.10 -9.82
N VAL A 102 5.22 -7.90 -9.38
CA VAL A 102 4.83 -8.07 -7.98
C VAL A 102 5.97 -8.67 -7.17
N LYS A 103 6.60 -9.76 -7.65
CA LYS A 103 7.79 -10.34 -7.00
C LYS A 103 8.91 -9.32 -6.80
N LYS A 104 9.23 -8.54 -7.85
CA LYS A 104 10.24 -7.48 -7.76
C LYS A 104 9.85 -6.43 -6.73
N GLY A 105 8.60 -5.99 -6.73
CA GLY A 105 8.04 -5.07 -5.74
C GLY A 105 8.27 -5.57 -4.31
N ALA A 106 7.98 -6.84 -4.04
CA ALA A 106 8.20 -7.44 -2.72
C ALA A 106 9.68 -7.49 -2.33
N CYS A 107 10.59 -7.83 -3.25
CA CYS A 107 12.03 -7.75 -3.01
C CYS A 107 12.47 -6.33 -2.64
N TYR A 108 12.01 -5.32 -3.38
CA TYR A 108 12.36 -3.92 -3.11
C TYR A 108 11.83 -3.45 -1.74
N ALA A 109 10.61 -3.83 -1.38
CA ALA A 109 10.04 -3.50 -0.08
C ALA A 109 10.84 -4.12 1.07
N LEU A 110 11.17 -5.41 0.97
CA LEU A 110 12.01 -6.07 1.98
C LEU A 110 13.41 -5.47 2.09
N ALA A 111 14.02 -5.07 0.96
CA ALA A 111 15.31 -4.40 0.97
C ALA A 111 15.25 -3.04 1.69
N SER A 112 14.18 -2.26 1.48
CA SER A 112 13.99 -0.95 2.12
C SER A 112 13.81 -1.01 3.65
N PHE A 113 13.51 -2.19 4.21
CA PHE A 113 13.41 -2.38 5.66
C PHE A 113 14.78 -2.63 6.32
N GLY A 114 15.84 -2.81 5.54
CA GLY A 114 17.20 -3.04 6.03
C GLY A 114 18.20 -1.94 5.67
N GLU A 115 17.78 -0.91 4.92
CA GLU A 115 18.63 0.24 4.59
C GLU A 115 18.72 1.20 5.80
N LYS A 116 19.90 1.24 6.43
CA LYS A 116 20.30 2.21 7.46
C LYS A 116 21.29 3.24 6.92
#